data_AF-A0A7K9AJT2-F1
#
_entry.id   AF-A0A7K9AJT2-F1
#
_cell.length_a   1.000
_cell.length_b   1.000
_cell.length_c   1.000
_cell.angle_alpha   90.00
_cell.angle_beta   90.00
_cell.angle_gamma   90.00
#
_symmetry.space_group_name_H-M   'P 1'
#
loop_
_entity.id
_entity.type
_entity.pdbx_description
1 polymer ?
#
loop_
_entity_poly.entity_id
_entity_poly.type
_entity_poly.pdbx_seq_one_letter_code
_entity_poly.pdbx_strand_id
1 'polypeptide(L)'
;CRILLKKYRLPRDHEYAFKLGLLEREIEDVLQRLQQEQTLNPEKTLFSQALHEENDRCIHQKEIGIEDVCPICQEELLKMMLPITYCRYSCGNNVHIKCMKIWADHQDELGTDSVVKCPLCR
;
A
#
# COMPACT_ATOMS: atom_id res chain seq x y z
N CYS A 1 -17.66 -7.70 21.06
CA CYS A 1 -16.32 -7.14 21.39
C CYS A 1 -15.94 -6.01 20.42
N ARG A 2 -15.49 -4.83 20.89
CA ARG A 2 -15.13 -3.69 19.99
C ARG A 2 -13.96 -4.00 19.04
N ILE A 3 -13.08 -4.93 19.45
CA ILE A 3 -11.95 -5.37 18.63
C ILE A 3 -12.45 -6.11 17.38
N LEU A 4 -13.47 -6.96 17.52
CA LEU A 4 -14.03 -7.72 16.40
C LEU A 4 -14.66 -6.79 15.34
N LEU A 5 -15.36 -5.75 15.78
CA LEU A 5 -15.94 -4.73 14.90
C LEU A 5 -14.87 -3.90 14.17
N LYS A 6 -13.78 -3.52 14.86
CA LYS A 6 -12.75 -2.66 14.27
C LYS A 6 -11.76 -3.41 13.39
N LYS A 7 -11.24 -4.54 13.87
CA LYS A 7 -10.17 -5.28 13.19
C LYS A 7 -10.69 -6.10 12.01
N TYR A 8 -11.85 -6.74 12.20
CA TYR A 8 -12.45 -7.58 11.16
C TYR A 8 -13.59 -6.90 10.40
N ARG A 9 -13.80 -5.59 10.62
CA ARG A 9 -14.82 -4.77 9.94
C ARG A 9 -16.23 -5.37 9.98
N LEU A 10 -16.55 -6.15 11.01
CA LEU A 10 -17.85 -6.80 11.12
C LEU A 10 -18.98 -5.77 11.24
N PRO A 11 -20.12 -5.98 10.55
CA PRO A 11 -21.33 -5.20 10.77
C PRO A 11 -21.77 -5.24 12.24
N ARG A 12 -22.42 -4.18 12.71
CA ARG A 12 -22.85 -4.07 14.11
C ARG A 12 -23.96 -5.06 14.47
N ASP A 13 -24.72 -5.47 13.47
CA ASP A 13 -25.80 -6.45 13.48
C ASP A 13 -25.28 -7.89 13.30
N HIS A 14 -23.99 -8.09 13.06
CA HIS A 14 -23.43 -9.42 12.85
C HIS A 14 -23.42 -10.25 14.14
N GLU A 15 -23.86 -11.50 14.09
CA GLU A 15 -23.93 -12.41 15.26
C GLU A 15 -22.59 -12.48 16.02
N TYR A 16 -21.48 -12.58 15.27
CA TYR A 16 -20.11 -12.60 15.81
C TYR A 16 -19.70 -11.34 16.58
N ALA A 17 -20.34 -10.19 16.34
CA ALA A 17 -20.03 -8.96 17.07
C ALA A 17 -20.40 -9.06 18.57
N PHE A 18 -21.37 -9.91 18.90
CA PHE A 18 -21.86 -10.12 20.27
C PHE A 18 -21.11 -11.23 21.01
N LYS A 19 -20.27 -12.01 20.33
CA LYS A 19 -19.46 -13.06 20.95
C LYS A 19 -18.26 -12.46 21.71
N LEU A 20 -17.86 -13.14 22.79
CA LEU A 20 -16.68 -12.79 23.60
C LEU A 20 -15.37 -13.13 22.87
N GLY A 21 -15.40 -14.19 22.05
CA GLY A 21 -14.33 -14.63 21.17
C GLY A 21 -14.91 -15.44 20.01
N LEU A 22 -14.11 -15.64 18.97
CA LEU A 22 -14.48 -16.44 17.80
C LEU A 22 -13.75 -17.78 17.84
N LEU A 23 -14.44 -18.82 17.42
CA LEU A 23 -13.84 -20.12 17.12
C LEU A 23 -13.04 -20.05 15.83
N GLU A 24 -12.10 -20.97 15.64
CA GLU A 24 -11.22 -21.00 14.47
C GLU A 24 -11.99 -20.97 13.14
N ARG A 25 -13.04 -21.80 13.02
CA ARG A 25 -13.93 -21.80 11.85
C ARG A 25 -14.62 -20.45 11.61
N GLU A 26 -15.03 -19.77 12.68
CA GLU A 26 -15.66 -18.45 12.58
C GLU A 26 -14.63 -17.37 12.19
N ILE A 27 -13.36 -17.53 12.58
CA ILE A 27 -12.26 -16.67 12.14
C ILE A 27 -12.01 -16.87 10.65
N GLU A 28 -11.95 -18.12 10.19
CA GLU A 28 -11.78 -18.47 8.77
C GLU A 28 -12.90 -17.88 7.92
N ASP A 29 -14.17 -18.05 8.33
CA ASP A 29 -15.34 -17.49 7.63
C ASP A 29 -15.25 -15.96 7.51
N VAL A 30 -14.80 -15.28 8.57
CA VAL A 30 -14.64 -13.82 8.58
C VAL A 30 -13.49 -13.36 7.68
N LEU A 31 -12.36 -14.07 7.70
CA LEU A 31 -11.21 -13.76 6.85
C LEU A 31 -11.53 -13.98 5.36
N GLN A 32 -12.25 -15.05 5.03
CA GLN A 32 -12.66 -15.34 3.66
C GLN A 32 -13.59 -14.26 3.09
N ARG A 33 -14.52 -13.75 3.91
CA ARG A 33 -15.39 -12.63 3.51
C ARG A 33 -14.62 -11.34 3.26
N LEU A 34 -13.62 -11.03 4.10
CA LEU A 34 -12.76 -9.87 3.88
C LEU A 34 -11.95 -9.98 2.59
N GLN A 35 -11.55 -11.19 2.19
CA GLN A 35 -10.87 -11.44 0.92
C GLN A 35 -11.84 -11.30 -0.28
N GLN A 36 -13.09 -11.74 -0.13
CA GLN A 36 -14.13 -11.57 -1.15
C GLN A 36 -14.50 -10.09 -1.36
N GLU A 37 -14.62 -9.30 -0.29
CA GLU A 37 -14.85 -7.85 -0.39
C GLU A 37 -13.67 -7.12 -1.06
N GLN A 38 -12.44 -7.60 -0.88
CA GLN A 38 -11.25 -7.07 -1.56
C GLN A 38 -11.20 -7.45 -3.05
N THR A 39 -11.70 -8.62 -3.43
CA THR A 39 -11.68 -9.08 -4.83
C THR A 39 -12.83 -8.51 -5.66
N LEU A 40 -13.92 -8.08 -5.03
CA LEU A 40 -15.04 -7.39 -5.70
C LEU A 40 -14.86 -5.86 -5.79
N ASN A 41 -13.80 -5.30 -5.19
CA ASN A 41 -13.54 -3.86 -5.20
C ASN A 41 -12.07 -3.55 -5.50
N PRO A 42 -11.65 -3.52 -6.78
CA PRO A 42 -10.29 -3.13 -7.16
C PRO A 42 -9.95 -1.66 -6.90
N GLU A 43 -10.85 -0.87 -6.31
CA GLU A 43 -10.69 0.58 -6.17
C GLU A 43 -11.03 1.02 -4.75
N LYS A 44 -10.03 1.02 -3.84
CA LYS A 44 -9.88 1.99 -2.73
C LYS A 44 -8.71 1.61 -1.82
N THR A 45 -7.50 1.78 -2.36
CA THR A 45 -6.34 2.15 -1.53
C THR A 45 -5.73 3.44 -2.07
N LEU A 46 -6.60 4.43 -2.32
CA LEU A 46 -6.21 5.82 -2.48
C LEU A 46 -6.16 6.42 -1.07
N PHE A 47 -4.99 6.40 -0.44
CA PHE A 47 -4.67 7.41 0.56
C PHE A 47 -4.16 8.64 -0.20
N SER A 48 -5.12 9.42 -0.67
CA SER A 48 -4.93 10.76 -1.18
C SER A 48 -4.46 11.65 -0.03
N GLN A 49 -3.21 12.10 -0.09
CA GLN A 49 -2.88 13.43 0.40
C GLN A 49 -2.32 14.23 -0.78
N ALA A 50 -3.14 15.19 -1.16
CA ALA A 50 -2.96 16.23 -2.16
C ALA A 50 -1.71 17.09 -1.81
N LEU A 51 -1.04 17.86 -2.66
CA LEU A 51 -1.35 18.58 -3.90
C LEU A 51 -0.02 18.83 -4.63
N HIS A 52 -0.02 18.76 -5.96
CA HIS A 52 0.45 19.86 -6.80
C HIS A 52 -0.02 19.52 -8.22
N GLU A 53 -1.02 20.29 -8.66
CA GLU A 53 -1.40 20.39 -10.07
C GLU A 53 -0.32 21.20 -10.76
N GLU A 54 0.58 20.52 -11.45
CA GLU A 54 1.34 21.12 -12.53
C GLU A 54 1.30 20.16 -13.70
N ASN A 55 0.91 20.69 -14.86
CA ASN A 55 0.70 19.95 -16.10
C ASN A 55 1.96 19.17 -16.47
N ASP A 56 1.96 17.84 -16.30
CA ASP A 56 2.94 17.01 -17.01
C ASP A 56 2.52 15.55 -17.13
N ARG A 57 3.00 14.93 -18.21
CA ARG A 57 2.64 13.58 -18.68
C ARG A 57 2.91 12.55 -17.57
N CYS A 58 1.87 12.15 -16.85
CA CYS A 58 2.00 11.09 -15.85
C CYS A 58 2.32 9.78 -16.57
N ILE A 59 3.48 9.20 -16.27
CA ILE A 59 3.91 7.93 -16.84
C ILE A 59 3.23 6.78 -16.10
N HIS A 60 2.84 5.74 -16.84
CA HIS A 60 2.25 4.54 -16.27
C HIS A 60 3.26 3.75 -15.44
N GLN A 61 2.76 3.12 -14.38
CA GLN A 61 3.52 2.15 -13.60
C GLN A 61 3.95 0.97 -14.49
N LYS A 62 5.21 0.57 -14.39
CA LYS A 62 5.69 -0.65 -15.06
C LYS A 62 5.12 -1.89 -14.39
N GLU A 63 4.85 -2.91 -15.20
CA GLU A 63 4.51 -4.25 -14.71
C GLU A 63 5.61 -4.76 -13.77
N ILE A 64 5.20 -5.52 -12.76
CA ILE A 64 6.11 -6.09 -11.74
C ILE A 64 6.26 -7.58 -12.02
N GLY A 65 7.44 -7.98 -12.45
CA GLY A 65 7.85 -9.37 -12.57
C GLY A 65 8.10 -10.02 -11.21
N ILE A 66 8.09 -11.36 -11.17
CA ILE A 66 8.36 -12.15 -9.96
C ILE A 66 9.80 -11.94 -9.46
N GLU A 67 10.73 -11.68 -10.39
CA GLU A 67 12.15 -11.46 -10.11
C GLU A 67 12.49 -9.97 -9.95
N ASP A 68 11.51 -9.06 -10.04
CA ASP A 68 11.79 -7.64 -9.90
C ASP A 68 12.15 -7.28 -8.46
N VAL A 69 13.23 -6.54 -8.31
CA VAL A 69 13.78 -6.14 -7.01
C VAL A 69 13.65 -4.64 -6.77
N CYS A 70 13.41 -4.27 -5.52
CA CYS A 70 13.42 -2.87 -5.11
C CYS A 70 14.85 -2.30 -5.24
N PRO A 71 15.05 -1.18 -5.94
CA PRO A 71 16.40 -0.64 -6.18
C PRO A 71 17.07 -0.05 -4.93
N ILE A 72 16.32 0.16 -3.84
CA ILE A 72 16.84 0.70 -2.59
C ILE A 72 17.31 -0.42 -1.65
N CYS A 73 16.49 -1.45 -1.42
CA CYS A 73 16.81 -2.53 -0.48
C CYS A 73 17.29 -3.83 -1.15
N GLN A 74 17.22 -3.93 -2.48
CA GLN A 74 17.62 -5.11 -3.27
C GLN A 74 16.85 -6.40 -2.91
N GLU A 75 15.64 -6.25 -2.34
CA GLU A 75 14.73 -7.37 -2.08
C GLU A 75 13.66 -7.45 -3.16
N GLU A 76 13.19 -8.67 -3.46
CA GLU A 76 12.06 -8.93 -4.36
C GLU A 76 10.82 -8.12 -3.96
N LEU A 77 10.21 -7.44 -4.94
CA LEU A 77 9.07 -6.55 -4.72
C LEU A 77 7.83 -7.30 -4.23
N LEU A 78 7.62 -8.54 -4.70
CA LEU A 78 6.39 -9.30 -4.44
C LEU A 78 6.49 -10.23 -3.22
N LYS A 79 7.69 -10.49 -2.70
CA LYS A 79 7.94 -11.55 -1.71
C LYS A 79 7.27 -11.31 -0.36
N MET A 80 7.19 -10.05 0.07
CA MET A 80 6.77 -9.69 1.43
C MET A 80 5.38 -9.03 1.51
N MET A 81 4.60 -9.05 0.41
CA MET A 81 3.33 -8.30 0.30
C MET A 81 3.47 -6.85 0.83
N LEU A 82 4.66 -6.26 0.68
CA LEU A 82 4.90 -4.89 1.10
C LEU A 82 4.22 -3.96 0.10
N PRO A 83 3.68 -2.82 0.55
CA PRO A 83 3.08 -1.88 -0.37
C PRO A 83 4.16 -1.24 -1.26
N ILE A 84 3.84 -1.14 -2.54
CA ILE A 84 4.72 -0.65 -3.60
C ILE A 84 4.20 0.69 -4.11
N THR A 85 5.12 1.59 -4.45
CA THR A 85 4.87 2.84 -5.16
C THR A 85 5.74 2.90 -6.42
N TYR A 86 5.53 3.89 -7.27
CA TYR A 86 6.29 4.06 -8.52
C TYR A 86 6.57 5.53 -8.85
N CYS A 87 7.55 5.75 -9.72
CA CYS A 87 7.84 7.08 -10.25
C CYS A 87 6.81 7.50 -11.31
N ARG A 88 5.92 8.44 -10.95
CA ARG A 88 4.88 8.99 -11.85
C ARG A 88 5.38 10.01 -12.88
N TYR A 89 6.58 10.57 -12.71
CA TYR A 89 7.06 11.72 -13.49
C TYR A 89 7.97 11.35 -14.66
N SER A 90 8.65 10.19 -14.62
CA SER A 90 9.63 9.85 -15.66
C SER A 90 9.79 8.34 -15.87
N CYS A 91 10.33 7.60 -14.90
CA CYS A 91 10.81 6.24 -15.19
C CYS A 91 9.79 5.12 -14.99
N GLY A 92 8.66 5.35 -14.30
CA GLY A 92 7.62 4.33 -14.07
C GLY A 92 8.05 3.14 -13.18
N ASN A 93 9.28 3.15 -12.67
CA ASN A 93 9.86 2.03 -11.91
C ASN A 93 9.26 1.94 -10.50
N ASN A 94 9.21 0.70 -10.01
CA ASN A 94 8.60 0.30 -8.75
C ASN A 94 9.60 0.34 -7.58
N VAL A 95 9.12 0.76 -6.41
CA VAL A 95 9.90 0.86 -5.17
C VAL A 95 8.98 0.55 -3.98
N HIS A 96 9.46 -0.13 -2.95
CA HIS A 96 8.71 -0.27 -1.70
C HIS A 96 8.40 1.11 -1.09
N ILE A 97 7.18 1.31 -0.57
CA ILE A 97 6.80 2.56 0.11
C ILE A 97 7.74 2.86 1.28
N LYS A 98 8.08 1.85 2.08
CA LYS A 98 9.01 2.00 3.22
C LYS A 98 10.37 2.54 2.76
N CYS A 99 10.90 2.01 1.66
CA CYS A 99 12.18 2.45 1.12
C CYS A 99 12.11 3.87 0.56
N MET A 100 11.03 4.22 -0.14
CA MET A 100 10.85 5.58 -0.65
C MET A 100 10.66 6.62 0.47
N LYS A 101 10.05 6.23 1.58
CA LYS A 101 9.95 7.08 2.77
C LYS A 101 11.33 7.38 3.37
N ILE A 102 12.14 6.34 3.59
CA ILE A 102 13.51 6.52 4.09
C ILE A 102 14.30 7.44 3.13
N TRP A 103 14.14 7.25 1.83
CA TRP A 103 14.76 8.11 0.83
C TRP A 103 14.33 9.58 0.95
N ALA A 104 13.03 9.84 1.08
CA ALA A 104 12.49 11.18 1.27
C ALA A 104 13.05 11.85 2.54
N ASP A 105 13.02 11.12 3.67
CA ASP A 105 13.50 11.63 4.96
C ASP A 105 14.97 12.10 4.87
N HIS A 106 15.82 11.37 4.13
CA HIS A 106 17.22 11.77 3.91
C HIS A 106 17.39 12.94 2.93
N GLN A 107 16.47 13.16 1.98
CA GLN A 107 16.51 14.33 1.09
C GLN A 107 16.11 15.61 1.83
N ASP A 108 15.14 15.52 2.76
CA ASP A 108 14.69 16.64 3.58
C ASP A 108 15.81 17.13 4.52
N GLU A 109 16.60 16.22 5.10
CA GLU A 109 17.78 16.56 5.91
C GLU A 109 18.84 17.34 5.11
N LEU A 110 18.89 17.16 3.79
CA LEU A 110 19.83 17.84 2.89
C LEU A 110 19.33 19.20 2.40
N GLY A 111 18.17 19.67 2.88
CA GLY A 111 17.64 21.01 2.59
C GLY A 111 17.32 21.27 1.12
N THR A 112 17.07 20.20 0.34
CA THR A 112 16.68 20.32 -1.07
C THR A 112 15.16 20.46 -1.17
N ASP A 113 14.68 21.18 -2.19
CA ASP A 113 13.26 21.52 -2.48
C ASP A 113 12.22 20.49 -2.00
N SER A 114 11.02 20.98 -1.66
CA SER A 114 9.86 20.24 -1.12
C SER A 114 9.38 19.03 -1.95
N VAL A 115 9.99 18.75 -3.10
CA VAL A 115 9.65 17.66 -4.00
C VAL A 115 10.69 16.55 -3.89
N VAL A 116 10.25 15.39 -3.43
CA VAL A 116 11.08 14.18 -3.35
C VAL A 116 11.49 13.72 -4.75
N LYS A 117 12.80 13.73 -5.02
CA LYS A 117 13.39 13.28 -6.28
C LYS A 117 13.40 11.76 -6.38
N CYS A 118 13.27 11.23 -7.59
CA CYS A 118 13.30 9.79 -7.79
C CYS A 118 14.74 9.26 -7.65
N PRO A 119 15.01 8.20 -6.89
CA PRO A 119 16.37 7.67 -6.74
C PRO A 119 16.96 7.14 -8.07
N LEU A 120 16.12 6.80 -9.04
CA LEU A 120 16.53 6.19 -10.32
C LEU A 120 16.72 7.19 -11.45
N CYS A 121 15.85 8.20 -11.53
CA CYS A 121 15.84 9.17 -12.64
C CYS A 121 16.09 10.62 -12.21
N ARG A 122 16.26 10.86 -10.90
CA ARG A 122 16.53 12.13 -10.24
C ARG A 122 15.50 13.22 -10.56
#